data_AF-A0A5K1JIQ1-F1
#
_entry.id   AF-A0A5K1JIQ1-F1
#
_cell.length_a   1.000
_cell.length_b   1.000
_cell.length_c   1.000
_cell.angle_alpha   90.00
_cell.angle_beta   90.00
_cell.angle_gamma   90.00
#
_symmetry.space_group_name_H-M   'P 1'
#
loop_
_entity.id
_entity.type
_entity.pdbx_description
1 polymer ?
#
loop_
_entity_poly.entity_id
_entity_poly.type
_entity_poly.pdbx_seq_one_letter_code
_entity_poly.pdbx_strand_id
1 'polypeptide(L)'
;MAEPHGRKPILTIEQQIEHLKQKGVAFELCSEEEAADYLRDKCNFFKLASYRKLFSKYEGGPRDGRYVDLDFGQLRLLAALDQELRHALLGMTLDIEHFQKVTLLREMEDRGEDGYAIVADYMASLTTANREYRLRELKTSGRSPYSSSLYAKYSGDMPAWAFLELTSFGTLIDFVRFCARRWGNRRLEASHYDLKRVKSVRNCAAHGSCLINCFAERGAARGSASSGVSRRVAAAGIPKATRRKWMGNTAMQEVATVLVAHSGLVPEGSSRSRAASELAEMFARADGETEALPDKGPDAAARSALEFLRRLTESLGLVE
;
A
#
# COMPACT_ATOMS: atom_id res chain seq x y z
N MET A 1 24.14 -6.23 31.05
CA MET A 1 22.70 -6.11 31.37
C MET A 1 22.15 -4.95 30.57
N ALA A 2 21.19 -5.18 29.68
CA ALA A 2 20.56 -4.09 28.95
C ALA A 2 19.73 -3.26 29.94
N GLU A 3 19.92 -1.94 29.96
CA GLU A 3 19.10 -1.04 30.76
C GLU A 3 17.62 -1.27 30.43
N PRO A 4 16.72 -1.29 31.43
CA PRO A 4 15.29 -1.40 31.16
C PRO A 4 14.89 -0.19 30.32
N HIS A 5 14.43 -0.42 29.09
CA HIS A 5 13.92 0.65 28.23
C HIS A 5 12.91 1.48 29.04
N GLY A 6 13.29 2.71 29.40
CA GLY A 6 12.50 3.59 30.25
C GLY A 6 11.11 3.78 29.65
N ARG A 7 10.08 3.37 30.40
CA ARG A 7 8.68 3.57 30.00
C ARG A 7 8.44 5.07 29.85
N LYS A 8 7.97 5.50 28.67
CA LYS A 8 7.67 6.90 28.40
C LYS A 8 6.24 7.23 28.85
N PRO A 9 6.01 8.32 29.60
CA PRO A 9 4.67 8.74 29.98
C PRO A 9 3.89 9.25 28.76
N ILE A 10 2.56 9.27 28.86
CA ILE A 10 1.71 10.01 27.92
C ILE A 10 1.96 11.50 28.13
N LEU A 11 2.21 12.23 27.03
CA LEU A 11 2.43 13.68 27.05
C LEU A 11 1.10 14.40 26.79
N THR A 12 0.85 15.51 27.48
CA THR A 12 -0.24 16.45 27.12
C THR A 12 0.05 17.12 25.77
N ILE A 13 -0.95 17.78 25.17
CA ILE A 13 -0.79 18.45 23.87
C ILE A 13 0.29 19.54 23.95
N GLU A 14 0.30 20.32 25.03
CA GLU A 14 1.29 21.37 25.29
C GLU A 14 2.70 20.77 25.42
N GLN A 15 2.82 19.63 26.12
CA GLN A 15 4.08 18.90 26.25
C GLN A 15 4.54 18.29 24.91
N GLN A 16 3.61 17.88 24.05
CA GLN A 16 3.91 17.39 22.70
C GLN A 16 4.46 18.51 21.80
N ILE A 17 3.84 19.69 21.82
CA ILE A 17 4.29 20.87 21.10
C ILE A 17 5.68 21.30 21.58
N GLU A 18 5.87 21.40 22.90
CA GLU A 18 7.16 21.77 23.49
C GLU A 18 8.25 20.73 23.14
N HIS A 19 7.91 19.44 23.11
CA HIS A 19 8.83 18.40 22.66
C HIS A 19 9.26 18.59 21.19
N LEU A 20 8.37 19.04 20.31
CA LEU A 20 8.70 19.32 18.90
C LEU A 20 9.62 20.53 18.78
N LYS A 21 9.32 21.62 19.50
CA LYS A 21 10.18 22.82 19.56
C LYS A 21 11.59 22.50 20.04
N GLN A 22 11.73 21.71 21.10
CA GLN A 22 13.03 21.26 21.61
C GLN A 22 13.83 20.45 20.57
N LYS A 23 13.13 19.77 19.65
CA LYS A 23 13.73 19.04 18.53
C LYS A 23 13.99 19.92 17.31
N GLY A 24 13.74 21.23 17.37
CA GLY A 24 13.97 22.19 16.29
C GLY A 24 12.87 22.22 15.24
N VAL A 25 11.64 21.83 15.60
CA VAL A 25 10.47 21.97 14.71
C VAL A 25 9.88 23.36 14.86
N ALA A 26 9.70 24.06 13.73
CA ALA A 26 9.05 25.36 13.63
C ALA A 26 7.52 25.25 13.53
N PHE A 27 6.84 26.38 13.74
CA PHE A 27 5.38 26.54 13.70
C PHE A 27 5.02 27.80 12.89
N GLU A 28 5.69 27.98 11.75
CA GLU A 28 5.53 29.10 10.82
C GLU A 28 4.48 28.80 9.75
N LEU A 29 4.38 27.55 9.27
CA LEU A 29 3.35 27.13 8.31
C LEU A 29 2.04 26.67 8.97
N CYS A 30 2.06 26.49 10.29
CA CYS A 30 0.91 26.10 11.10
C CYS A 30 1.11 26.62 12.52
N SER A 31 0.16 27.39 13.03
CA SER A 31 0.28 27.99 14.36
C SER A 31 0.26 26.91 15.45
N GLU A 32 0.74 27.25 16.66
CA GLU A 32 0.68 26.33 17.80
C GLU A 32 -0.76 25.98 18.19
N GLU A 33 -1.70 26.90 18.02
CA GLU A 33 -3.13 26.69 18.27
C GLU A 33 -3.70 25.68 17.28
N GLU A 34 -3.43 25.87 15.98
CA GLU A 34 -3.84 24.92 14.95
C GLU A 34 -3.19 23.54 15.13
N ALA A 35 -1.92 23.52 15.55
CA ALA A 35 -1.20 22.29 15.84
C ALA A 35 -1.80 21.55 17.05
N ALA A 36 -2.21 22.28 18.09
CA ALA A 36 -2.86 21.73 19.26
C ALA A 36 -4.20 21.08 18.90
N ASP A 37 -5.03 21.76 18.11
CA ASP A 37 -6.31 21.24 17.63
C ASP A 37 -6.11 20.00 16.74
N TYR A 38 -5.09 20.04 15.87
CA TYR A 38 -4.77 18.90 15.00
C TYR A 38 -4.33 17.66 15.80
N LEU A 39 -3.48 17.84 16.82
CA LEU A 39 -3.01 16.75 17.68
C LEU A 39 -4.09 16.20 18.62
N ARG A 40 -5.07 17.04 18.98
CA ARG A 40 -6.20 16.67 19.82
C ARG A 40 -7.20 15.80 19.07
N ASP A 41 -7.61 16.22 17.88
CA ASP A 41 -8.81 15.67 17.22
C ASP A 41 -8.55 14.96 15.90
N LYS A 42 -7.40 15.21 15.24
CA LYS A 42 -7.19 14.77 13.84
C LYS A 42 -6.07 13.74 13.68
N CYS A 43 -4.99 13.84 14.42
CA CYS A 43 -3.87 12.91 14.29
C CYS A 43 -3.12 12.72 15.60
N ASN A 44 -2.89 11.47 15.99
CA ASN A 44 -2.08 11.20 17.17
C ASN A 44 -0.61 11.59 16.95
N PHE A 45 0.02 12.06 18.02
CA PHE A 45 1.40 12.52 18.02
C PHE A 45 2.41 11.51 17.49
N PHE A 46 2.27 10.24 17.84
CA PHE A 46 3.21 9.19 17.43
C PHE A 46 3.24 9.04 15.91
N LYS A 47 2.06 9.05 15.28
CA LYS A 47 1.92 8.97 13.83
C LYS A 47 2.50 10.22 13.17
N LEU A 48 2.13 11.41 13.60
CA LEU A 48 2.66 12.66 13.04
C LEU A 48 4.18 12.74 13.14
N ALA A 49 4.72 12.44 14.33
CA ALA A 49 6.13 12.54 14.63
C ALA A 49 7.00 11.53 13.85
N SER A 50 6.38 10.53 13.21
CA SER A 50 7.08 9.55 12.38
C SER A 50 7.54 10.13 11.05
N TYR A 51 6.83 11.13 10.50
CA TYR A 51 7.18 11.81 9.23
C TYR A 51 8.48 12.61 9.32
N ARG A 52 8.94 12.94 10.53
CA ARG A 52 10.24 13.57 10.78
C ARG A 52 11.42 12.74 10.25
N LYS A 53 11.23 11.43 10.00
CA LYS A 53 12.23 10.54 9.37
C LYS A 53 12.67 11.03 7.98
N LEU A 54 11.86 11.86 7.32
CA LEU A 54 12.15 12.42 5.99
C LEU A 54 13.06 13.65 6.03
N PHE A 55 13.38 14.16 7.23
CA PHE A 55 14.11 15.40 7.42
C PHE A 55 15.45 15.14 8.08
N SER A 56 16.46 15.88 7.65
CA SER A 56 17.82 15.80 8.17
C SER A 56 17.93 16.45 9.55
N LYS A 57 18.99 16.10 10.26
CA LYS A 57 19.35 16.71 11.55
C LYS A 57 20.71 17.37 11.44
N TYR A 58 20.94 18.40 12.24
CA TYR A 58 22.27 18.95 12.44
C TYR A 58 23.18 17.87 13.04
N GLU A 59 24.37 17.71 12.46
CA GLU A 59 25.44 16.85 12.97
C GLU A 59 26.53 17.73 13.59
N GLY A 60 26.68 17.63 14.91
CA GLY A 60 27.65 18.40 15.68
C GLY A 60 27.26 19.85 15.96
N GLY A 61 28.05 20.49 16.83
CA GLY A 61 27.83 21.88 17.25
C GLY A 61 26.65 22.09 18.20
N PRO A 62 26.26 23.35 18.48
CA PRO A 62 25.24 23.67 19.50
C PRO A 62 23.82 23.19 19.19
N ARG A 63 23.54 22.83 17.94
CA ARG A 63 22.22 22.37 17.46
C ARG A 63 22.16 20.86 17.21
N ASP A 64 23.21 20.12 17.60
CA ASP A 64 23.34 18.68 17.33
C ASP A 64 22.05 17.90 17.67
N GLY A 65 21.60 17.08 16.72
CA GLY A 65 20.40 16.25 16.86
C GLY A 65 19.05 16.97 16.72
N ARG A 66 19.02 18.29 16.49
CA ARG A 66 17.80 19.03 16.09
C ARG A 66 17.56 18.90 14.58
N TYR A 67 16.30 18.95 14.17
CA TYR A 67 15.93 18.92 12.75
C TYR A 67 16.35 20.20 12.04
N VAL A 68 16.69 20.06 10.75
CA VAL A 68 17.02 21.17 9.85
C VAL A 68 15.74 21.59 9.12
N ASP A 69 15.37 22.87 9.23
CA ASP A 69 14.29 23.52 8.48
C ASP A 69 12.98 22.73 8.42
N LEU A 70 12.64 22.07 9.53
CA LEU A 70 11.42 21.28 9.66
C LEU A 70 10.33 22.10 10.35
N ASP A 71 9.15 22.14 9.76
CA ASP A 71 7.97 22.81 10.28
C ASP A 71 6.81 21.83 10.56
N PHE A 72 5.97 22.13 11.55
CA PHE A 72 4.78 21.36 11.87
C PHE A 72 3.82 21.24 10.66
N GLY A 73 3.65 22.30 9.88
CA GLY A 73 2.82 22.31 8.67
C GLY A 73 3.28 21.28 7.64
N GLN A 74 4.58 21.04 7.51
CA GLN A 74 5.13 20.00 6.62
C GLN A 74 4.74 18.60 7.10
N LEU A 75 4.79 18.35 8.41
CA LEU A 75 4.37 17.06 8.99
C LEU A 75 2.86 16.84 8.78
N ARG A 76 2.06 17.91 8.92
CA ARG A 76 0.62 17.89 8.67
C ARG A 76 0.30 17.58 7.20
N LEU A 77 1.01 18.22 6.26
CA LEU A 77 0.88 17.96 4.83
C LEU A 77 1.25 16.51 4.49
N LEU A 78 2.39 16.01 4.98
CA LEU A 78 2.80 14.62 4.76
C LEU A 78 1.79 13.62 5.34
N ALA A 79 1.17 13.92 6.48
CA ALA A 79 0.12 13.10 7.06
C ALA A 79 -1.14 13.06 6.18
N ALA A 80 -1.52 14.19 5.58
CA ALA A 80 -2.65 14.28 4.65
C ALA A 80 -2.37 13.49 3.36
N LEU A 81 -1.22 13.73 2.72
CA LEU A 81 -0.80 13.02 1.50
C LEU A 81 -0.68 11.51 1.73
N ASP A 82 -0.17 11.08 2.89
CA ASP A 82 -0.09 9.66 3.24
C ASP A 82 -1.49 9.03 3.32
N GLN A 83 -2.47 9.75 3.86
CA GLN A 83 -3.85 9.29 3.95
C GLN A 83 -4.51 9.19 2.58
N GLU A 84 -4.40 10.22 1.75
CA GLU A 84 -4.95 10.25 0.40
C GLU A 84 -4.34 9.14 -0.46
N LEU A 85 -3.01 8.98 -0.43
CA LEU A 85 -2.32 7.89 -1.13
C LEU A 85 -2.78 6.51 -0.65
N ARG A 86 -2.95 6.31 0.66
CA ARG A 86 -3.48 5.04 1.19
C ARG A 86 -4.90 4.77 0.74
N HIS A 87 -5.77 5.77 0.70
CA HIS A 87 -7.14 5.58 0.24
C HIS A 87 -7.18 5.19 -1.24
N ALA A 88 -6.41 5.89 -2.08
CA ALA A 88 -6.27 5.56 -3.50
C ALA A 88 -5.78 4.11 -3.69
N LEU A 89 -4.67 3.76 -3.04
CA LEU A 89 -4.09 2.42 -3.15
C LEU A 89 -5.00 1.33 -2.59
N LEU A 90 -5.73 1.59 -1.50
CA LEU A 90 -6.69 0.64 -0.94
C LEU A 90 -7.79 0.34 -1.96
N GLY A 91 -8.41 1.37 -2.53
CA GLY A 91 -9.43 1.20 -3.58
C GLY A 91 -8.90 0.41 -4.77
N MET A 92 -7.71 0.75 -5.25
CA MET A 92 -7.06 0.02 -6.36
C MET A 92 -6.80 -1.45 -6.02
N THR A 93 -6.40 -1.77 -4.78
CA THR A 93 -6.17 -3.17 -4.37
C THR A 93 -7.46 -3.98 -4.32
N LEU A 94 -8.59 -3.35 -3.95
CA LEU A 94 -9.91 -3.98 -3.98
C LEU A 94 -10.37 -4.24 -5.42
N ASP A 95 -10.14 -3.29 -6.34
CA ASP A 95 -10.42 -3.49 -7.76
C ASP A 95 -9.59 -4.66 -8.31
N ILE A 96 -8.29 -4.72 -8.02
CA ILE A 96 -7.40 -5.82 -8.46
C ILE A 96 -7.92 -7.16 -7.95
N GLU A 97 -8.30 -7.25 -6.67
CA GLU A 97 -8.85 -8.48 -6.09
C GLU A 97 -10.14 -8.91 -6.80
N HIS A 98 -11.07 -7.98 -7.03
CA HIS A 98 -12.31 -8.24 -7.75
C HIS A 98 -12.06 -8.73 -9.18
N PHE A 99 -11.29 -7.99 -9.98
CA PHE A 99 -11.03 -8.35 -11.38
C PHE A 99 -10.14 -9.59 -11.53
N GLN A 100 -9.36 -9.94 -10.51
CA GLN A 100 -8.64 -11.21 -10.47
C GLN A 100 -9.61 -12.40 -10.32
N LYS A 101 -10.67 -12.27 -9.50
CA LYS A 101 -11.72 -13.29 -9.39
C LYS A 101 -12.49 -13.44 -10.70
N VAL A 102 -12.89 -12.33 -11.31
CA VAL A 102 -13.57 -12.32 -12.62
C VAL A 102 -12.70 -13.00 -13.68
N THR A 103 -11.41 -12.70 -13.71
CA THR A 103 -10.46 -13.33 -14.64
C THR A 103 -10.35 -14.85 -14.42
N LEU A 104 -10.32 -15.32 -13.16
CA LEU A 104 -10.30 -16.75 -12.88
C LEU A 104 -11.58 -17.46 -13.35
N LEU A 105 -12.75 -16.87 -13.09
CA LEU A 105 -14.02 -17.46 -13.51
C LEU A 105 -14.13 -17.53 -15.04
N ARG A 106 -13.72 -16.47 -15.75
CA ARG A 106 -13.68 -16.48 -17.22
C ARG A 106 -12.72 -17.53 -17.76
N GLU A 107 -11.53 -17.66 -17.19
CA GLU A 107 -10.57 -18.71 -17.62
C GLU A 107 -11.09 -20.12 -17.34
N MET A 108 -11.85 -20.33 -16.26
CA MET A 108 -12.51 -21.62 -16.00
C MET A 108 -13.57 -21.92 -17.06
N GLU A 109 -14.40 -20.94 -17.40
CA GLU A 109 -15.43 -21.04 -18.44
C GLU A 109 -14.82 -21.37 -19.81
N ASP A 110 -13.83 -20.58 -20.26
CA ASP A 110 -13.16 -20.75 -21.55
C ASP A 110 -12.50 -22.14 -21.72
N ARG A 111 -12.15 -22.78 -20.60
CA ARG A 111 -11.50 -24.10 -20.56
C ARG A 111 -12.47 -25.25 -20.30
N GLY A 112 -13.74 -24.96 -20.04
CA GLY A 112 -14.73 -25.98 -19.64
C GLY A 112 -14.38 -26.66 -18.31
N GLU A 113 -13.76 -25.95 -17.36
CA GLU A 113 -13.50 -26.47 -16.02
C GLU A 113 -14.80 -26.65 -15.23
N ASP A 114 -14.90 -27.75 -14.49
CA ASP A 114 -15.95 -27.92 -13.50
C ASP A 114 -15.60 -27.10 -12.24
N GLY A 115 -16.44 -26.12 -11.93
CA GLY A 115 -16.26 -25.20 -10.82
C GLY A 115 -16.23 -25.87 -9.44
N TYR A 116 -16.81 -27.06 -9.27
CA TYR A 116 -16.74 -27.85 -8.06
C TYR A 116 -15.46 -28.70 -8.05
N ALA A 117 -15.19 -29.41 -9.14
CA ALA A 117 -14.03 -30.29 -9.24
C ALA A 117 -12.71 -29.52 -9.05
N ILE A 118 -12.59 -28.31 -9.61
CA ILE A 118 -11.37 -27.50 -9.46
C ILE A 118 -11.09 -27.08 -8.01
N VAL A 119 -12.14 -26.82 -7.21
CA VAL A 119 -12.00 -26.52 -5.78
C VAL A 119 -11.65 -27.78 -5.00
N ALA A 120 -12.26 -28.92 -5.33
CA ALA A 120 -11.93 -30.20 -4.73
C ALA A 120 -10.45 -30.58 -4.99
N ASP A 121 -9.99 -30.47 -6.23
CA ASP A 121 -8.60 -30.72 -6.63
C ASP A 121 -7.64 -29.76 -5.92
N TYR A 122 -7.99 -28.48 -5.81
CA TYR A 122 -7.21 -27.51 -5.04
C TYR A 122 -7.07 -27.96 -3.58
N MET A 123 -8.19 -28.28 -2.91
CA MET A 123 -8.19 -28.70 -1.50
C MET A 123 -7.44 -30.01 -1.28
N ALA A 124 -7.45 -30.93 -2.24
CA ALA A 124 -6.69 -32.18 -2.22
C ALA A 124 -5.18 -31.97 -2.44
N SER A 125 -4.80 -30.93 -3.19
CA SER A 125 -3.39 -30.59 -3.45
C SER A 125 -2.66 -29.95 -2.24
N LEU A 126 -3.41 -29.49 -1.23
CA LEU A 126 -2.86 -28.82 -0.05
C LEU A 126 -2.30 -29.81 0.95
N THR A 127 -1.25 -29.39 1.67
CA THR A 127 -0.83 -30.08 2.90
C THR A 127 -1.96 -30.07 3.94
N THR A 128 -1.97 -31.04 4.85
CA THR A 128 -2.99 -31.13 5.92
C THR A 128 -3.15 -29.81 6.66
N ALA A 129 -2.05 -29.18 7.09
CA ALA A 129 -2.07 -27.91 7.80
C ALA A 129 -2.70 -26.76 6.99
N ASN A 130 -2.37 -26.67 5.68
CA ASN A 130 -2.93 -25.64 4.81
C ASN A 130 -4.42 -25.90 4.54
N ARG A 131 -4.80 -27.16 4.29
CA ARG A 131 -6.20 -27.56 4.09
C ARG A 131 -7.05 -27.21 5.31
N GLU A 132 -6.59 -27.56 6.51
CA GLU A 132 -7.26 -27.20 7.76
C GLU A 132 -7.39 -25.70 7.95
N TYR A 133 -6.36 -24.92 7.59
CA TYR A 133 -6.43 -23.46 7.64
C TYR A 133 -7.55 -22.94 6.72
N ARG A 134 -7.69 -23.45 5.49
CA ARG A 134 -8.77 -23.02 4.57
C ARG A 134 -10.15 -23.43 5.07
N LEU A 135 -10.29 -24.62 5.66
CA LEU A 135 -11.55 -25.04 6.27
C LEU A 135 -11.94 -24.15 7.46
N ARG A 136 -10.97 -23.77 8.31
CA ARG A 136 -11.20 -22.82 9.42
C ARG A 136 -11.56 -21.42 8.90
N GLU A 137 -10.90 -20.96 7.85
CA GLU A 137 -11.21 -19.69 7.19
C GLU A 137 -12.66 -19.68 6.69
N LEU A 138 -13.07 -20.66 5.88
CA LEU A 138 -14.44 -20.79 5.36
C LEU A 138 -15.47 -20.84 6.49
N LYS A 139 -15.21 -21.63 7.54
CA LYS A 139 -16.07 -21.69 8.73
C LYS A 139 -16.18 -20.35 9.46
N THR A 140 -15.10 -19.56 9.47
CA THR A 140 -15.10 -18.22 10.08
C THR A 140 -15.91 -17.25 9.25
N SER A 141 -15.80 -17.29 7.92
CA SER A 141 -16.68 -16.54 7.02
C SER A 141 -18.16 -16.91 7.22
N GLY A 142 -18.45 -18.18 7.52
CA GLY A 142 -19.82 -18.63 7.87
C GLY A 142 -20.40 -18.01 9.15
N ARG A 143 -19.58 -17.41 10.02
CA ARG A 143 -20.02 -16.71 11.24
C ARG A 143 -20.27 -15.21 11.03
N SER A 144 -19.80 -14.66 9.90
CA SER A 144 -19.99 -13.26 9.58
C SER A 144 -21.42 -13.01 9.10
N PRO A 145 -22.07 -11.90 9.52
CA PRO A 145 -23.41 -11.56 9.04
C PRO A 145 -23.45 -11.30 7.52
N TYR A 146 -22.30 -11.02 6.90
CA TYR A 146 -22.20 -10.69 5.47
C TYR A 146 -22.06 -11.91 4.56
N SER A 147 -21.74 -13.09 5.12
CA SER A 147 -21.41 -14.29 4.31
C SER A 147 -21.98 -15.60 4.87
N SER A 148 -22.71 -15.55 5.99
CA SER A 148 -23.31 -16.72 6.63
C SER A 148 -24.29 -17.46 5.72
N SER A 149 -25.14 -16.73 4.99
CA SER A 149 -26.12 -17.31 4.05
C SER A 149 -25.43 -18.04 2.88
N LEU A 150 -24.38 -17.43 2.33
CA LEU A 150 -23.60 -18.01 1.24
C LEU A 150 -22.87 -19.29 1.70
N TYR A 151 -22.24 -19.24 2.87
CA TYR A 151 -21.60 -20.41 3.46
C TYR A 151 -22.61 -21.52 3.76
N ALA A 152 -23.76 -21.20 4.36
CA ALA A 152 -24.79 -22.19 4.68
C ALA A 152 -25.26 -22.95 3.42
N LYS A 153 -25.38 -22.25 2.28
CA LYS A 153 -25.79 -22.83 1.00
C LYS A 153 -24.76 -23.81 0.41
N TYR A 154 -23.46 -23.50 0.51
CA TYR A 154 -22.40 -24.23 -0.21
C TYR A 154 -21.41 -24.99 0.68
N SER A 155 -21.60 -25.00 2.01
CA SER A 155 -20.65 -25.63 2.94
C SER A 155 -20.49 -27.14 2.76
N GLY A 156 -21.49 -27.83 2.21
CA GLY A 156 -21.43 -29.26 1.91
C GLY A 156 -20.69 -29.60 0.61
N ASP A 157 -20.76 -28.70 -0.38
CA ASP A 157 -20.08 -28.85 -1.66
C ASP A 157 -19.79 -27.46 -2.27
N MET A 158 -18.51 -27.11 -2.39
CA MET A 158 -18.05 -25.74 -2.55
C MET A 158 -17.63 -25.45 -4.00
N PRO A 159 -18.42 -24.68 -4.77
CA PRO A 159 -18.02 -24.27 -6.11
C PRO A 159 -17.08 -23.07 -6.10
N ALA A 160 -16.34 -22.88 -7.18
CA ALA A 160 -15.36 -21.80 -7.35
C ALA A 160 -15.95 -20.41 -7.08
N TRP A 161 -17.13 -20.07 -7.61
CA TRP A 161 -17.73 -18.74 -7.40
C TRP A 161 -18.07 -18.47 -5.93
N ALA A 162 -18.48 -19.47 -5.16
CA ALA A 162 -18.71 -19.32 -3.72
C ALA A 162 -17.39 -19.29 -2.94
N PHE A 163 -16.43 -20.14 -3.32
CA PHE A 163 -15.11 -20.20 -2.72
C PHE A 163 -14.38 -18.85 -2.82
N LEU A 164 -14.43 -18.19 -3.98
CA LEU A 164 -13.79 -16.89 -4.21
C LEU A 164 -14.39 -15.78 -3.33
N GLU A 165 -15.69 -15.85 -2.99
CA GLU A 165 -16.34 -14.87 -2.12
C GLU A 165 -16.18 -15.16 -0.62
N LEU A 166 -15.94 -16.41 -0.25
CA LEU A 166 -15.82 -16.82 1.15
C LEU A 166 -14.39 -16.84 1.69
N THR A 167 -13.39 -16.62 0.84
CA THR A 167 -11.98 -16.73 1.20
C THR A 167 -11.27 -15.39 1.24
N SER A 168 -10.18 -15.30 2.02
CA SER A 168 -9.38 -14.08 2.06
C SER A 168 -8.60 -13.89 0.75
N PHE A 169 -8.11 -12.67 0.54
CA PHE A 169 -7.21 -12.39 -0.57
C PHE A 169 -5.94 -13.25 -0.53
N GLY A 170 -5.45 -13.61 0.66
CA GLY A 170 -4.34 -14.54 0.80
C GLY A 170 -4.67 -15.91 0.18
N THR A 171 -5.90 -16.38 0.39
CA THR A 171 -6.35 -17.64 -0.19
C THR A 171 -6.58 -17.57 -1.68
N LEU A 172 -7.17 -16.48 -2.16
CA LEU A 172 -7.29 -16.22 -3.59
C LEU A 172 -5.92 -16.30 -4.29
N ILE A 173 -4.88 -15.70 -3.72
CA ILE A 173 -3.53 -15.68 -4.30
C ILE A 173 -2.95 -17.08 -4.46
N ASP A 174 -3.17 -17.97 -3.49
CA ASP A 174 -2.71 -19.36 -3.57
C ASP A 174 -3.54 -20.16 -4.57
N PHE A 175 -4.85 -19.90 -4.64
CA PHE A 175 -5.73 -20.52 -5.62
C PHE A 175 -5.42 -20.08 -7.05
N VAL A 176 -5.07 -18.81 -7.28
CA VAL A 176 -4.54 -18.30 -8.56
C VAL A 176 -3.31 -19.08 -8.98
N ARG A 177 -2.37 -19.35 -8.06
CA ARG A 177 -1.17 -20.13 -8.36
C ARG A 177 -1.48 -21.57 -8.72
N PHE A 178 -2.43 -22.19 -8.01
CA PHE A 178 -2.89 -23.54 -8.32
C PHE A 178 -3.48 -23.60 -9.73
N CYS A 179 -4.41 -22.70 -10.05
CA CYS A 179 -5.03 -22.61 -11.38
C CYS A 179 -3.98 -22.35 -12.47
N ALA A 180 -3.05 -21.42 -12.24
CA ALA A 180 -1.97 -21.12 -13.18
C ALA A 180 -1.13 -22.34 -13.54
N ARG A 181 -0.80 -23.17 -12.55
CA ARG A 181 -0.02 -24.40 -12.75
C ARG A 181 -0.83 -25.47 -13.46
N ARG A 182 -2.09 -25.67 -13.04
CA ARG A 182 -3.03 -26.60 -13.67
C ARG A 182 -3.18 -26.30 -15.17
N TRP A 183 -3.24 -25.03 -15.54
CA TRP A 183 -3.45 -24.59 -16.91
C TRP A 183 -2.16 -24.32 -17.70
N GLY A 184 -0.98 -24.47 -17.09
CA GLY A 184 0.30 -24.10 -17.70
C GLY A 184 0.41 -22.61 -18.06
N ASN A 185 -0.38 -21.74 -17.41
CA ASN A 185 -0.46 -20.32 -17.71
C ASN A 185 0.63 -19.53 -16.98
N ARG A 186 1.78 -19.34 -17.64
CA ARG A 186 2.92 -18.59 -17.08
C ARG A 186 2.61 -17.13 -16.73
N ARG A 187 1.68 -16.49 -17.45
CA ARG A 187 1.28 -15.11 -17.17
C ARG A 187 0.51 -15.03 -15.85
N LEU A 188 -0.41 -15.96 -15.62
CA LEU A 188 -1.15 -16.07 -14.36
C LEU A 188 -0.23 -16.53 -13.20
N GLU A 189 0.78 -17.36 -13.48
CA GLU A 189 1.76 -17.71 -12.44
C GLU A 189 2.63 -16.51 -12.06
N ALA A 190 2.99 -15.65 -13.01
CA ALA A 190 3.69 -14.40 -12.70
C ALA A 190 2.81 -13.45 -11.86
N SER A 191 1.51 -13.37 -12.13
CA SER A 191 0.60 -12.50 -11.37
C SER A 191 0.48 -12.89 -9.90
N HIS A 192 0.68 -14.17 -9.53
CA HIS A 192 0.74 -14.60 -8.13
C HIS A 192 1.74 -13.77 -7.29
N TYR A 193 2.92 -13.49 -7.84
CA TYR A 193 3.95 -12.71 -7.14
C TYR A 193 3.59 -11.23 -7.04
N ASP A 194 2.94 -10.69 -8.08
CA ASP A 194 2.46 -9.31 -8.07
C ASP A 194 1.32 -9.16 -7.05
N LEU A 195 0.37 -10.10 -6.99
CA LEU A 195 -0.74 -10.07 -6.03
C LEU A 195 -0.28 -10.18 -4.57
N LYS A 196 0.84 -10.86 -4.27
CA LYS A 196 1.42 -10.85 -2.92
C LYS A 196 1.81 -9.45 -2.47
N ARG A 197 2.32 -8.63 -3.40
CA ARG A 197 2.69 -7.22 -3.15
C ARG A 197 1.45 -6.34 -3.06
N VAL A 198 0.45 -6.59 -3.91
CA VAL A 198 -0.86 -5.94 -3.81
C VAL A 198 -1.47 -6.19 -2.43
N LYS A 199 -1.42 -7.43 -1.90
CA LYS A 199 -1.87 -7.76 -0.55
C LYS A 199 -1.09 -7.01 0.54
N SER A 200 0.24 -6.87 0.37
CA SER A 200 1.08 -6.10 1.28
C SER A 200 0.62 -4.64 1.37
N VAL A 201 0.43 -3.98 0.22
CA VAL A 201 -0.06 -2.60 0.15
C VAL A 201 -1.48 -2.46 0.69
N ARG A 202 -2.39 -3.40 0.36
CA ARG A 202 -3.76 -3.44 0.91
C ARG A 202 -3.73 -3.40 2.45
N ASN A 203 -2.94 -4.28 3.05
CA ASN A 203 -2.85 -4.37 4.51
C ASN A 203 -2.22 -3.10 5.11
N CYS A 204 -1.15 -2.59 4.49
CA CYS A 204 -0.53 -1.32 4.89
C CYS A 204 -1.55 -0.17 4.90
N ALA A 205 -2.34 -0.05 3.82
CA ALA A 205 -3.33 1.00 3.67
C ALA A 205 -4.50 0.85 4.66
N ALA A 206 -5.06 -0.36 4.77
CA ALA A 206 -6.20 -0.66 5.64
C ALA A 206 -5.88 -0.51 7.13
N HIS A 207 -4.65 -0.83 7.56
CA HIS A 207 -4.22 -0.63 8.95
C HIS A 207 -3.69 0.78 9.24
N GLY A 208 -3.67 1.68 8.24
CA GLY A 208 -3.25 3.07 8.43
C GLY A 208 -1.77 3.25 8.74
N SER A 209 -0.92 2.32 8.27
CA SER A 209 0.54 2.41 8.39
C SER A 209 1.08 3.60 7.60
N CYS A 210 2.16 4.24 8.08
CA CYS A 210 2.74 5.41 7.42
C CYS A 210 3.56 5.00 6.20
N LEU A 211 2.94 4.95 5.03
CA LEU A 211 3.54 4.52 3.77
C LEU A 211 4.62 5.52 3.31
N ILE A 212 4.35 6.82 3.45
CA ILE A 212 5.28 7.87 3.01
C ILE A 212 6.62 7.82 3.77
N ASN A 213 6.64 7.36 5.03
CA ASN A 213 7.88 7.20 5.79
C ASN A 213 8.87 6.21 5.16
N CYS A 214 8.37 5.26 4.37
CA CYS A 214 9.20 4.31 3.68
C CYS A 214 10.03 4.99 2.59
N PHE A 215 9.68 6.20 2.13
CA PHE A 215 10.47 6.94 1.14
C PHE A 215 11.82 7.41 1.67
N ALA A 216 11.94 7.54 3.00
CA ALA A 216 13.21 7.83 3.67
C ALA A 216 14.17 6.63 3.70
N GLU A 217 13.69 5.40 3.41
CA GLU A 217 14.51 4.20 3.52
C GLU A 217 15.51 4.10 2.36
N ARG A 218 16.78 4.13 2.75
CA ARG A 218 17.93 3.89 1.87
C ARG A 218 18.34 2.44 2.03
N GLY A 219 18.02 1.60 1.05
CA GLY A 219 18.36 0.18 1.09
C GLY A 219 17.93 -0.53 -0.19
N ALA A 220 18.52 -1.69 -0.46
CA ALA A 220 18.09 -2.55 -1.56
C ALA A 220 16.78 -3.25 -1.18
N ALA A 221 15.85 -3.30 -2.13
CA ALA A 221 14.57 -3.95 -1.95
C ALA A 221 14.76 -5.42 -1.58
N ARG A 222 13.85 -5.96 -0.78
CA ARG A 222 13.80 -7.39 -0.49
C ARG A 222 13.32 -8.15 -1.72
N GLY A 223 14.22 -8.30 -2.70
CA GLY A 223 13.97 -8.93 -4.00
C GLY A 223 13.66 -7.94 -5.14
N SER A 224 13.70 -8.46 -6.36
CA SER A 224 13.40 -7.71 -7.58
C SER A 224 11.92 -7.73 -7.91
N ALA A 225 11.42 -6.67 -8.56
CA ALA A 225 10.10 -6.69 -9.16
C ALA A 225 9.99 -7.75 -10.25
N SER A 226 8.75 -8.17 -10.55
CA SER A 226 8.52 -9.04 -11.70
C SER A 226 9.01 -8.39 -12.98
N SER A 227 9.38 -9.20 -13.98
CA SER A 227 9.87 -8.67 -15.25
C SER A 227 8.81 -7.82 -15.96
N GLY A 228 7.52 -8.16 -15.78
CA GLY A 228 6.39 -7.38 -16.28
C GLY A 228 6.32 -5.98 -15.68
N VAL A 229 6.39 -5.88 -14.35
CA VAL A 229 6.42 -4.58 -13.65
C VAL A 229 7.64 -3.77 -14.05
N SER A 230 8.81 -4.40 -14.08
CA SER A 230 10.06 -3.72 -14.44
C SER A 230 10.04 -3.17 -15.88
N ARG A 231 9.46 -3.91 -16.83
CA ARG A 231 9.28 -3.43 -18.22
C ARG A 231 8.33 -2.24 -18.30
N ARG A 232 7.20 -2.27 -17.59
CA ARG A 232 6.23 -1.16 -17.60
C ARG A 232 6.79 0.10 -16.95
N VAL A 233 7.51 -0.02 -15.84
CA VAL A 233 8.21 1.12 -15.22
C VAL A 233 9.34 1.65 -16.14
N ALA A 234 10.03 0.78 -16.89
CA ALA A 234 11.05 1.21 -17.84
C ALA A 234 10.47 1.97 -19.05
N ALA A 235 9.24 1.65 -19.45
CA ALA A 235 8.53 2.32 -20.54
C ALA A 235 8.00 3.72 -20.15
N ALA A 236 8.00 4.09 -18.86
CA ALA A 236 7.39 5.32 -18.36
C ALA A 236 8.17 6.62 -18.62
N GLY A 237 9.21 6.61 -19.46
CA GLY A 237 10.04 7.80 -19.69
C GLY A 237 10.82 8.31 -18.46
N ILE A 238 10.70 7.65 -17.31
CA ILE A 238 11.37 8.04 -16.06
C ILE A 238 12.88 7.78 -16.19
N PRO A 239 13.78 8.72 -15.82
CA PRO A 239 15.23 8.52 -15.90
C PRO A 239 15.72 7.25 -15.20
N LYS A 240 16.70 6.56 -15.79
CA LYS A 240 17.23 5.28 -15.28
C LYS A 240 17.68 5.36 -13.83
N ALA A 241 18.33 6.47 -13.43
CA ALA A 241 18.78 6.68 -12.05
C ALA A 241 17.60 6.76 -11.07
N THR A 242 16.55 7.50 -11.42
CA THR A 242 15.31 7.63 -10.65
C THR A 242 14.59 6.30 -10.52
N ARG A 243 14.48 5.53 -11.62
CA ARG A 243 13.93 4.17 -11.58
C ARG A 243 14.74 3.27 -10.66
N ARG A 244 16.07 3.28 -10.73
CA ARG A 244 16.94 2.47 -9.87
C ARG A 244 16.78 2.83 -8.40
N LYS A 245 16.67 4.13 -8.07
CA LYS A 245 16.41 4.62 -6.71
C LYS A 245 15.10 4.08 -6.17
N TRP A 246 14.00 4.31 -6.89
CA TRP A 246 12.65 4.03 -6.38
C TRP A 246 12.26 2.56 -6.49
N MET A 247 12.65 1.86 -7.55
CA MET A 247 12.46 0.40 -7.62
C MET A 247 13.41 -0.36 -6.69
N GLY A 248 14.47 0.29 -6.21
CA GLY A 248 15.32 -0.22 -5.14
C GLY A 248 14.69 -0.11 -3.76
N ASN A 249 13.65 0.69 -3.56
CA ASN A 249 12.94 0.81 -2.29
C ASN A 249 11.78 -0.18 -2.22
N THR A 250 11.69 -1.01 -1.17
CA THR A 250 10.68 -2.09 -1.09
C THR A 250 9.25 -1.56 -1.17
N ALA A 251 8.89 -0.57 -0.35
CA ALA A 251 7.53 -0.04 -0.31
C ALA A 251 7.15 0.61 -1.65
N MET A 252 8.06 1.40 -2.23
CA MET A 252 7.83 2.02 -3.53
C MET A 252 7.71 0.99 -4.66
N GLN A 253 8.48 -0.10 -4.60
CA GLN A 253 8.38 -1.20 -5.55
C GLN A 253 7.02 -1.92 -5.45
N GLU A 254 6.47 -2.07 -4.25
CA GLU A 254 5.13 -2.64 -4.05
C GLU A 254 4.03 -1.68 -4.54
N VAL A 255 4.14 -0.38 -4.27
CA VAL A 255 3.22 0.65 -4.80
C VAL A 255 3.24 0.66 -6.33
N ALA A 256 4.42 0.67 -6.95
CA ALA A 256 4.56 0.59 -8.40
C ALA A 256 3.94 -0.71 -8.95
N THR A 257 4.02 -1.82 -8.20
CA THR A 257 3.37 -3.07 -8.58
C THR A 257 1.84 -2.94 -8.56
N VAL A 258 1.26 -2.25 -7.57
CA VAL A 258 -0.19 -1.98 -7.53
C VAL A 258 -0.62 -1.15 -8.74
N LEU A 259 0.07 -0.05 -9.05
CA LEU A 259 -0.25 0.82 -10.20
C LEU A 259 -0.20 0.04 -11.53
N VAL A 260 0.84 -0.78 -11.69
CA VAL A 260 1.01 -1.63 -12.87
C VAL A 260 -0.04 -2.73 -12.93
N ALA A 261 -0.34 -3.41 -11.83
CA ALA A 261 -1.34 -4.47 -11.80
C ALA A 261 -2.74 -3.91 -12.09
N HIS A 262 -3.10 -2.77 -11.49
CA HIS A 262 -4.39 -2.11 -11.68
C HIS A 262 -4.62 -1.74 -13.15
N SER A 263 -3.70 -0.96 -13.74
CA SER A 263 -3.79 -0.56 -15.15
C SER A 263 -3.74 -1.73 -16.14
N GLY A 264 -3.24 -2.90 -15.74
CA GLY A 264 -3.19 -4.09 -16.59
C GLY A 264 -4.37 -5.05 -16.44
N LEU A 265 -5.04 -5.06 -15.28
CA LEU A 265 -6.08 -6.03 -14.93
C LEU A 265 -7.48 -5.43 -14.88
N VAL A 266 -7.59 -4.19 -14.37
CA VAL A 266 -8.87 -3.50 -14.22
C VAL A 266 -9.23 -2.88 -15.56
N PRO A 267 -10.41 -3.15 -16.15
CA PRO A 267 -10.84 -2.56 -17.42
C PRO A 267 -11.14 -1.06 -17.27
N GLU A 268 -11.30 -0.37 -18.40
CA GLU A 268 -11.80 1.01 -18.41
C GLU A 268 -13.23 1.08 -17.84
N GLY A 269 -13.51 2.15 -17.10
CA GLY A 269 -14.77 2.34 -16.40
C GLY A 269 -14.60 3.03 -15.05
N SER A 270 -15.64 2.97 -14.22
CA SER A 270 -15.75 3.70 -12.95
C SER A 270 -14.60 3.43 -11.98
N SER A 271 -14.13 2.18 -11.86
CA SER A 271 -12.98 1.83 -11.00
C SER A 271 -11.70 2.57 -11.41
N ARG A 272 -11.41 2.68 -12.72
CA ARG A 272 -10.25 3.45 -13.20
C ARG A 272 -10.44 4.94 -13.02
N SER A 273 -11.62 5.47 -13.34
CA SER A 273 -11.92 6.91 -13.17
C SER A 273 -11.84 7.34 -11.70
N ARG A 274 -12.31 6.50 -10.77
CA ARG A 274 -12.19 6.75 -9.32
C ARG A 274 -10.73 6.78 -8.88
N ALA A 275 -9.95 5.76 -9.25
CA ALA A 275 -8.53 5.70 -8.91
C ALA A 275 -7.75 6.89 -9.50
N ALA A 276 -8.08 7.29 -10.73
CA ALA A 276 -7.53 8.46 -11.40
C ALA A 276 -7.80 9.75 -10.61
N SER A 277 -9.06 9.98 -10.23
CA SER A 277 -9.49 11.16 -9.46
C SER A 277 -8.78 11.23 -8.11
N GLU A 278 -8.76 10.13 -7.35
CA GLU A 278 -8.13 10.07 -6.02
C GLU A 278 -6.62 10.35 -6.10
N LEU A 279 -5.93 9.84 -7.13
CA LEU A 279 -4.51 10.13 -7.36
C LEU A 279 -4.29 11.58 -7.81
N ALA A 280 -5.11 12.08 -8.73
CA ALA A 280 -5.03 13.46 -9.23
C ALA A 280 -5.27 14.49 -8.12
N GLU A 281 -6.24 14.26 -7.24
CA GLU A 281 -6.51 15.11 -6.07
C GLU A 281 -5.32 15.15 -5.10
N MET A 282 -4.72 13.99 -4.81
CA MET A 282 -3.52 13.90 -3.98
C MET A 282 -2.34 14.66 -4.62
N PHE A 283 -2.15 14.51 -5.92
CA PHE A 283 -1.12 15.23 -6.67
C PHE A 283 -1.37 16.74 -6.68
N ALA A 284 -2.62 17.18 -6.87
CA ALA A 284 -3.00 18.58 -6.84
C ALA A 284 -2.76 19.20 -5.45
N ARG A 285 -3.03 18.48 -4.36
CA ARG A 285 -2.66 18.94 -3.01
C ARG A 285 -1.15 19.12 -2.86
N ALA A 286 -0.38 18.13 -3.32
CA ALA A 286 1.08 18.22 -3.25
C ALA A 286 1.62 19.44 -4.04
N ASP A 287 0.98 19.77 -5.18
CA ASP A 287 1.35 20.92 -5.99
C ASP A 287 0.91 22.25 -5.36
N GLY A 288 -0.29 22.31 -4.78
CA GLY A 288 -0.81 23.51 -4.11
C GLY A 288 0.00 23.92 -2.88
N GLU A 289 0.70 22.99 -2.26
CA GLU A 289 1.58 23.24 -1.11
C GLU A 289 3.06 22.96 -1.45
N THR A 290 3.46 23.15 -2.71
CA THR A 290 4.82 22.83 -3.19
C THR A 290 5.93 23.51 -2.38
N GLU A 291 5.70 24.74 -1.91
CA GLU A 291 6.67 25.51 -1.12
C GLU A 291 6.88 24.93 0.28
N ALA A 292 5.93 24.12 0.78
CA ALA A 292 6.07 23.48 2.07
C ALA A 292 7.06 22.30 2.02
N LEU A 293 7.22 21.59 0.91
CA LEU A 293 8.12 20.42 0.86
C LEU A 293 9.50 20.76 0.27
N PRO A 294 10.61 20.27 0.87
CA PRO A 294 11.95 20.48 0.33
C PRO A 294 12.06 20.03 -1.13
N ASP A 295 12.66 20.88 -1.98
CA ASP A 295 12.81 20.65 -3.42
C ASP A 295 14.17 20.03 -3.79
N LYS A 296 15.17 20.21 -2.93
CA LYS A 296 16.56 19.80 -3.14
C LYS A 296 17.15 19.09 -1.92
N GLY A 297 18.28 18.44 -2.15
CA GLY A 297 19.05 17.80 -1.09
C GLY A 297 18.45 16.49 -0.57
N PRO A 298 18.92 15.99 0.59
CA PRO A 298 18.50 14.70 1.14
C PRO A 298 17.02 14.66 1.56
N ASP A 299 16.43 15.81 1.86
CA ASP A 299 15.07 15.93 2.41
C ASP A 299 13.99 16.03 1.31
N ALA A 300 14.40 16.20 0.05
CA ALA A 300 13.51 16.17 -1.12
C ALA A 300 12.98 14.76 -1.46
N ALA A 301 13.14 13.78 -0.56
CA ALA A 301 12.75 12.40 -0.78
C ALA A 301 11.23 12.26 -1.02
N ALA A 302 10.40 12.95 -0.25
CA ALA A 302 8.96 12.92 -0.41
C ALA A 302 8.52 13.48 -1.77
N ARG A 303 8.98 14.68 -2.13
CA ARG A 303 8.69 15.30 -3.44
C ARG A 303 9.18 14.45 -4.60
N SER A 304 10.40 13.93 -4.52
CA SER A 304 10.98 13.04 -5.54
C SER A 304 10.22 11.70 -5.68
N ALA A 305 9.59 11.21 -4.60
CA ALA A 305 8.75 10.02 -4.63
C ALA A 305 7.41 10.30 -5.31
N LEU A 306 6.76 11.41 -4.95
CA LEU A 306 5.50 11.84 -5.56
C LEU A 306 5.66 12.08 -7.06
N GLU A 307 6.75 12.72 -7.47
CA GLU A 307 7.08 12.91 -8.89
C GLU A 307 7.27 11.59 -9.64
N PHE A 308 7.92 10.60 -9.00
CA PHE A 308 8.06 9.27 -9.58
C PHE A 308 6.70 8.58 -9.76
N LEU A 309 5.83 8.67 -8.74
CA LEU A 309 4.48 8.13 -8.79
C LEU A 309 3.65 8.80 -9.88
N ARG A 310 3.70 10.13 -9.99
CA ARG A 310 2.97 10.92 -11.00
C ARG A 310 3.35 10.51 -12.41
N ARG A 311 4.64 10.51 -12.74
CA ARG A 311 5.11 10.08 -14.07
C ARG A 311 4.75 8.64 -14.39
N LEU A 312 4.78 7.78 -13.36
CA LEU A 312 4.35 6.40 -13.54
C LEU A 312 2.86 6.36 -13.83
N THR A 313 2.00 7.03 -13.07
CA THR A 313 0.55 7.03 -13.30
C THR A 313 0.17 7.62 -14.65
N GLU A 314 0.81 8.71 -15.09
CA GLU A 314 0.67 9.30 -16.42
C GLU A 314 1.02 8.29 -17.53
N SER A 315 2.19 7.65 -17.42
CA SER A 315 2.61 6.62 -18.38
C SER A 315 1.68 5.42 -18.45
N LEU A 316 0.99 5.09 -17.35
CA LEU A 316 0.07 3.96 -17.30
C LEU A 316 -1.34 4.34 -17.80
N GLY A 317 -1.57 5.60 -18.19
CA GLY A 317 -2.87 6.13 -18.59
C GLY A 317 -3.87 6.18 -17.44
N LEU A 318 -3.38 6.34 -16.20
CA LEU A 318 -4.22 6.43 -15.01
C LEU A 318 -4.55 7.88 -14.64
N VAL A 319 -3.64 8.81 -14.90
CA VAL A 319 -3.81 10.24 -14.64
C VAL A 319 -3.36 10.98 -15.90
N GLU A 320 -4.00 12.11 -16.20
CA GLU A 320 -3.62 12.99 -17.31
C GLU A 320 -2.50 13.96 -16.95
#